data_AF-A0A1H4LMG9-F1
#
_entry.id   AF-A0A1H4LMG9-F1
#
_cell.length_a   1.000
_cell.length_b   1.000
_cell.length_c   1.000
_cell.angle_alpha   90.00
_cell.angle_beta   90.00
_cell.angle_gamma   90.00
#
_symmetry.space_group_name_H-M   'P 1'
#
loop_
_entity.id
_entity.type
_entity.pdbx_description
1 polymer ?
#
loop_
_entity_poly.entity_id
_entity_poly.type
_entity_poly.pdbx_seq_one_letter_code
_entity_poly.pdbx_strand_id
1 'polypeptide(L)'
;MTVLVAGQDPAGAAAVADRLGGDAAAVGADGVPVPLGEHRGEHDVLVYVLDACVPADAVDAAALGRLRAGLPTVLAATGADVYPDAADVLAASGRVLGGDVVSVQPDSGGGFDALRAALADPLPARPLAPAGPPAAPPNPALERADRSAYLRSTIARVRAALLADSAEGFRRHEDEPGADVRPRLTGVAVALERSLYAQLCAAYRGTFAGWPDPPEPAVPVLPRPDPPEAPAHRRRPEDLAVLILGASAGLGIGRAVAAPLEALGALRWLALPISLAVGLAAAVWLLRVRRRSTVRADRRSWADAAAAGFRQRVEFELAAALVAAEADAALRLARGPGTDREAGASNEYGP
;
A
#
# COMPACT_ATOMS: atom_id res chain seq x y z
N MET A 1 -4.21 14.03 30.29
CA MET A 1 -4.55 14.62 28.99
C MET A 1 -4.96 13.52 28.05
N THR A 2 -6.24 13.15 28.11
CA THR A 2 -6.88 12.25 27.15
C THR A 2 -7.25 13.05 25.90
N VAL A 3 -6.91 12.52 24.71
CA VAL A 3 -7.10 13.22 23.44
C VAL A 3 -8.16 12.48 22.63
N LEU A 4 -9.18 13.21 22.18
CA LEU A 4 -10.04 12.77 21.08
C LEU A 4 -9.49 13.36 19.79
N VAL A 5 -9.19 12.50 18.82
CA VAL A 5 -8.83 12.93 17.48
C VAL A 5 -10.02 12.66 16.57
N ALA A 6 -10.60 13.72 16.03
CA ALA A 6 -11.77 13.63 15.19
C ALA A 6 -11.57 14.39 13.89
N GLY A 7 -12.14 13.92 12.79
CA GLY A 7 -12.04 14.61 11.52
C GLY A 7 -12.94 13.99 10.47
N GLN A 8 -13.11 14.70 9.34
CA GLN A 8 -13.77 14.12 8.17
C GLN A 8 -12.88 13.10 7.46
N ASP A 9 -11.55 13.17 7.65
CA ASP A 9 -10.60 12.14 7.25
C ASP A 9 -10.40 11.13 8.41
N PRO A 10 -11.10 9.98 8.41
CA PRO A 10 -11.00 8.97 9.46
C PRO A 10 -9.62 8.29 9.44
N ALA A 11 -8.97 8.18 8.27
CA ALA A 11 -7.64 7.58 8.18
C ALA A 11 -6.61 8.51 8.81
N GLY A 12 -6.65 9.80 8.47
CA GLY A 12 -5.84 10.84 9.10
C GLY A 12 -6.09 10.92 10.61
N ALA A 13 -7.36 10.95 11.04
CA ALA A 13 -7.74 10.98 12.45
C ALA A 13 -7.24 9.75 13.22
N ALA A 14 -7.40 8.54 12.66
CA ALA A 14 -6.91 7.30 13.28
C ALA A 14 -5.38 7.28 13.39
N ALA A 15 -4.67 7.69 12.34
CA ALA A 15 -3.20 7.69 12.34
C ALA A 15 -2.62 8.73 13.32
N VAL A 16 -3.27 9.89 13.45
CA VAL A 16 -2.90 10.91 14.46
C VAL A 16 -3.23 10.42 15.88
N ALA A 17 -4.39 9.80 16.10
CA ALA A 17 -4.76 9.20 17.38
C ALA A 17 -3.76 8.15 17.85
N ASP A 18 -3.37 7.21 16.98
CA ASP A 18 -2.42 6.14 17.31
C ASP A 18 -1.09 6.72 17.80
N ARG A 19 -0.58 7.74 17.10
CA ARG A 19 0.64 8.47 17.47
C ARG A 19 0.54 9.25 18.78
N LEU A 20 -0.64 9.78 19.10
CA LEU A 20 -0.89 10.51 20.35
C LEU A 20 -1.28 9.59 21.51
N GLY A 21 -1.56 8.30 21.25
CA GLY A 21 -2.17 7.40 22.21
C GLY A 21 -3.60 7.80 22.60
N GLY A 22 -4.30 8.50 21.71
CA GLY A 22 -5.67 8.98 21.88
C GLY A 22 -6.73 8.08 21.24
N ASP A 23 -7.99 8.51 21.33
CA ASP A 23 -9.11 7.84 20.67
C ASP A 23 -9.43 8.53 19.34
N ALA A 24 -9.92 7.76 18.36
CA ALA A 24 -10.21 8.24 17.02
C ALA A 24 -11.72 8.25 16.73
N ALA A 25 -12.20 9.30 16.07
CA ALA A 25 -13.56 9.40 15.58
C ALA A 25 -13.61 9.98 14.16
N ALA A 26 -14.54 9.49 13.34
CA ALA A 26 -14.96 10.16 12.11
C ALA A 26 -16.02 11.20 12.45
N VAL A 27 -16.04 12.32 11.73
CA VAL A 27 -17.08 13.34 11.91
C VAL A 27 -17.90 13.47 10.64
N GLY A 28 -19.19 13.18 10.74
CA GLY A 28 -20.14 13.37 9.65
C GLY A 28 -20.55 14.84 9.48
N ALA A 29 -21.39 15.11 8.48
CA ALA A 29 -21.95 16.44 8.27
C ALA A 29 -22.89 16.91 9.41
N ASP A 30 -23.39 15.96 10.19
CA ASP A 30 -24.13 16.17 11.41
C ASP A 30 -23.22 16.54 12.60
N GLY A 31 -21.90 16.64 12.41
CA GLY A 31 -20.95 16.99 13.45
C GLY A 31 -20.91 15.99 14.62
N VAL A 32 -21.56 14.83 14.47
CA VAL A 32 -21.59 13.79 15.49
C VAL A 32 -20.32 12.95 15.31
N PRO A 33 -19.49 12.83 16.36
CA PRO A 33 -18.31 11.98 16.27
C PRO A 33 -18.75 10.50 16.30
N VAL A 34 -18.34 9.76 15.29
CA VAL A 34 -18.53 8.31 15.16
C VAL A 34 -17.22 7.62 15.52
N PRO A 35 -17.15 6.85 16.62
CA PRO A 35 -15.92 6.17 17.02
C PRO A 35 -15.36 5.26 15.92
N LEU A 36 -14.05 5.32 15.69
CA LEU A 36 -13.34 4.43 14.76
C LEU A 36 -12.78 3.17 15.45
N GLY A 37 -12.87 3.10 16.78
CA GLY A 37 -12.45 1.99 17.64
C GLY A 37 -13.12 2.04 19.01
N GLU A 38 -12.60 1.29 19.99
CA GLU A 38 -13.10 1.32 21.38
C GLU A 38 -12.83 2.70 22.03
N HIS A 39 -13.90 3.41 22.42
CA HIS A 39 -13.81 4.69 23.14
C HIS A 39 -13.43 4.46 24.61
N ARG A 40 -12.39 5.13 25.09
CA ARG A 40 -11.81 4.99 26.43
C ARG A 40 -12.39 5.94 27.48
N GLY A 41 -13.35 6.79 27.14
CA GLY A 41 -14.10 7.60 28.10
C GLY A 41 -14.09 9.09 27.80
N GLU A 42 -14.01 9.93 28.84
CA GLU A 42 -14.00 11.40 28.72
C GLU A 42 -12.64 11.93 28.21
N HIS A 43 -12.71 13.01 27.44
CA HIS A 43 -11.56 13.62 26.77
C HIS A 43 -11.25 15.01 27.33
N ASP A 44 -9.97 15.33 27.51
CA ASP A 44 -9.53 16.64 28.00
C ASP A 44 -9.41 17.66 26.85
N VAL A 45 -9.15 17.18 25.63
CA VAL A 45 -8.89 18.01 24.44
C VAL A 45 -9.37 17.31 23.17
N LEU A 46 -9.72 18.12 22.18
CA LEU A 46 -10.01 17.68 20.82
C LEU A 46 -8.86 18.07 19.88
N VAL A 47 -8.43 17.13 19.04
CA VAL A 47 -7.65 17.43 17.83
C VAL A 47 -8.58 17.24 16.64
N TYR A 48 -8.92 18.33 15.96
CA TYR A 48 -9.71 18.26 14.72
C TYR A 48 -8.77 18.13 13.52
N VAL A 49 -8.83 17.00 12.83
CA VAL A 49 -7.94 16.66 11.72
C VAL A 49 -8.62 16.94 10.38
N LEU A 50 -7.98 17.80 9.60
CA LEU A 50 -8.33 18.14 8.23
C LEU A 50 -7.49 17.34 7.24
N ASP A 51 -8.01 17.23 6.03
CA ASP A 51 -7.24 16.81 4.87
C ASP A 51 -6.58 18.03 4.22
N ALA A 52 -5.25 18.03 4.12
CA ALA A 52 -4.52 19.16 3.54
C ALA A 52 -4.78 19.36 2.03
N CYS A 53 -5.49 18.45 1.36
CA CYS A 53 -5.82 18.59 -0.06
C CYS A 53 -7.08 19.43 -0.34
N VAL A 54 -7.91 19.71 0.67
CA VAL A 54 -9.15 20.47 0.51
C VAL A 54 -9.24 21.56 1.59
N PRO A 55 -9.54 22.82 1.23
CA PRO A 55 -9.76 23.85 2.25
C PRO A 55 -11.01 23.54 3.06
N ALA A 56 -10.93 23.76 4.37
CA ALA A 56 -12.06 23.53 5.27
C ALA A 56 -13.32 24.27 4.79
N ASP A 57 -14.45 23.58 4.85
CA ASP A 57 -15.71 24.07 4.30
C ASP A 57 -16.75 24.37 5.40
N ALA A 58 -18.01 24.58 4.97
CA ALA A 58 -19.11 24.83 5.90
C ALA A 58 -19.43 23.61 6.78
N VAL A 59 -19.15 22.40 6.29
CA VAL A 59 -19.36 21.16 7.03
C VAL A 59 -18.31 21.05 8.13
N ASP A 60 -17.04 21.31 7.83
CA ASP A 60 -15.98 21.37 8.82
C ASP A 60 -16.25 22.42 9.89
N ALA A 61 -16.69 23.61 9.49
CA ALA A 61 -17.02 24.68 10.43
C ALA A 61 -18.19 24.29 11.36
N ALA A 62 -19.21 23.61 10.82
CA ALA A 62 -20.36 23.15 11.60
C ALA A 62 -20.03 21.96 12.52
N ALA A 63 -19.19 21.05 12.06
CA ALA A 63 -18.67 19.91 12.82
C ALA A 63 -17.79 20.38 13.97
N LEU A 64 -16.76 21.16 13.67
CA LEU A 64 -15.86 21.75 14.66
C LEU A 64 -16.63 22.62 15.67
N GLY A 65 -17.57 23.45 15.20
CA GLY A 65 -18.37 24.31 16.07
C GLY A 65 -19.16 23.55 17.13
N ARG A 66 -19.68 22.36 16.79
CA ARG A 66 -20.37 21.47 17.73
C ARG A 66 -19.41 20.81 18.70
N LEU A 67 -18.28 20.29 18.22
CA LEU A 67 -17.31 19.58 19.07
C LEU A 67 -16.58 20.54 20.03
N ARG A 68 -16.24 21.75 19.57
CA ARG A 68 -15.59 22.81 20.36
C ARG A 68 -16.50 23.40 21.44
N ALA A 69 -17.80 23.05 21.44
CA ALA A 69 -18.72 23.49 22.49
C ALA A 69 -18.43 22.87 23.87
N GLY A 70 -17.72 21.74 23.90
CA GLY A 70 -17.39 21.02 25.14
C GLY A 70 -15.91 20.88 25.41
N LEU A 71 -15.04 21.00 24.40
CA LEU A 71 -13.62 20.70 24.52
C LEU A 71 -12.73 21.82 23.96
N PRO A 72 -11.61 22.16 24.63
CA PRO A 72 -10.56 22.94 24.00
C PRO A 72 -10.04 22.17 22.78
N THR A 73 -9.70 22.89 21.72
CA THR A 73 -9.46 22.26 20.41
C THR A 73 -8.14 22.72 19.78
N VAL A 74 -7.43 21.78 19.16
CA VAL A 74 -6.30 22.06 18.28
C VAL A 74 -6.68 21.63 16.86
N LEU A 75 -6.31 22.44 15.86
CA LEU A 75 -6.51 22.11 14.45
C LEU A 75 -5.24 21.48 13.90
N ALA A 76 -5.39 20.34 13.25
CA ALA A 76 -4.30 19.65 12.59
C ALA A 76 -4.70 19.30 11.15
N ALA A 77 -3.73 19.07 10.28
CA ALA A 77 -3.98 18.58 8.93
C ALA A 77 -2.96 17.53 8.50
N THR A 78 -3.42 16.48 7.84
CA THR A 78 -2.59 15.39 7.31
C THR A 78 -2.36 15.54 5.81
N GLY A 79 -1.21 15.05 5.31
CA GLY A 79 -0.92 14.97 3.88
C GLY A 79 -0.37 16.25 3.23
N ALA A 80 0.00 17.26 4.02
CA ALA A 80 0.46 18.55 3.50
C ALA A 80 1.81 18.50 2.74
N ASP A 81 2.58 17.43 2.87
CA ASP A 81 3.84 17.18 2.16
C ASP A 81 3.62 16.62 0.75
N VAL A 82 2.43 16.09 0.48
CA VAL A 82 2.04 15.54 -0.83
C VAL A 82 1.63 16.66 -1.79
N TYR A 83 1.06 17.76 -1.27
CA TYR A 83 0.45 18.81 -2.08
C TYR A 83 1.28 20.10 -2.08
N PRO A 84 1.71 20.60 -3.25
CA PRO A 84 2.56 21.79 -3.35
C PRO A 84 1.86 23.08 -2.87
N ASP A 85 0.53 23.10 -2.90
CA ASP A 85 -0.35 24.19 -2.48
C ASP A 85 -0.89 24.02 -1.04
N ALA A 86 -0.43 22.99 -0.31
CA ALA A 86 -0.93 22.71 1.04
C ALA A 86 -0.85 23.91 1.98
N ALA A 87 0.23 24.71 1.93
CA ALA A 87 0.39 25.87 2.79
C ALA A 87 -0.76 26.90 2.61
N ASP A 88 -1.19 27.13 1.37
CA ASP A 88 -2.29 28.03 1.06
C ASP A 88 -3.64 27.45 1.51
N VAL A 89 -3.83 26.14 1.34
CA VAL A 89 -5.01 25.40 1.80
C VAL A 89 -5.15 25.43 3.32
N LEU A 90 -4.06 25.20 4.05
CA LEU A 90 -4.04 25.25 5.51
C LEU A 90 -4.31 26.67 6.02
N ALA A 91 -3.74 27.69 5.38
CA ALA A 91 -4.02 29.08 5.73
C ALA A 91 -5.48 29.45 5.45
N ALA A 92 -6.07 28.98 4.36
CA ALA A 92 -7.49 29.16 4.08
C ALA A 92 -8.38 28.48 5.12
N SER A 93 -8.07 27.23 5.46
CA SER A 93 -8.78 26.45 6.47
C SER A 93 -8.72 27.12 7.85
N GLY A 94 -7.54 27.63 8.24
CA GLY A 94 -7.37 28.33 9.50
C GLY A 94 -8.19 29.62 9.59
N ARG A 95 -8.32 30.36 8.47
CA ARG A 95 -9.22 31.53 8.39
C ARG A 95 -10.69 31.15 8.57
N VAL A 96 -11.13 30.03 7.98
CA VAL A 96 -12.51 29.55 8.08
C VAL A 96 -12.84 29.07 9.49
N LEU A 97 -11.92 28.31 10.10
CA LEU A 97 -12.14 27.66 11.40
C LEU A 97 -11.74 28.54 12.59
N GLY A 98 -11.05 29.66 12.34
CA GLY A 98 -10.66 30.63 13.35
C GLY A 98 -9.51 30.17 14.24
N GLY A 99 -8.47 29.56 13.65
CA GLY A 99 -7.26 29.14 14.36
C GLY A 99 -6.16 28.64 13.42
N ASP A 100 -4.95 28.49 13.94
CA ASP A 100 -3.82 27.99 13.16
C ASP A 100 -3.91 26.47 12.99
N VAL A 101 -3.68 25.99 11.77
CA VAL A 101 -3.73 24.56 11.43
C VAL A 101 -2.32 23.98 11.40
N VAL A 102 -2.04 23.04 12.29
CA VAL A 102 -0.74 22.37 12.38
C VAL A 102 -0.65 21.26 11.34
N SER A 103 0.31 21.36 10.42
CA SER A 103 0.64 20.28 9.49
C SER A 103 1.29 19.11 10.23
N VAL A 104 0.75 17.90 10.09
CA VAL A 104 1.24 16.69 10.75
C VAL A 104 1.37 15.54 9.76
N GLN A 105 2.41 14.73 9.95
CA GLN A 105 2.74 13.61 9.08
C GLN A 105 2.76 12.30 9.88
N PRO A 106 1.65 11.55 9.87
CA PRO A 106 1.54 10.31 10.64
C PRO A 106 2.56 9.25 10.24
N ASP A 107 3.03 9.24 9.00
CA ASP A 107 4.04 8.25 8.58
C ASP A 107 5.43 8.64 9.07
N SER A 108 5.86 9.88 8.80
CA SER A 108 7.23 10.32 9.10
C SER A 108 7.46 10.80 10.53
N GLY A 109 6.42 11.19 11.26
CA GLY A 109 6.58 11.88 12.56
C GLY A 109 6.64 13.39 12.46
N GLY A 110 6.72 13.93 11.24
CA GLY A 110 6.79 15.37 11.01
C GLY A 110 5.62 16.12 11.65
N GLY A 111 5.90 17.28 12.24
CA GLY A 111 4.88 18.18 12.79
C GLY A 111 4.30 17.79 14.16
N PHE A 112 4.55 16.58 14.68
CA PHE A 112 4.00 16.18 15.98
C PHE A 112 4.56 16.97 17.17
N ASP A 113 5.78 17.49 17.09
CA ASP A 113 6.30 18.37 18.14
C ASP A 113 5.57 19.72 18.17
N ALA A 114 5.25 20.28 16.99
CA ALA A 114 4.41 21.46 16.89
C ALA A 114 2.98 21.17 17.35
N LEU A 115 2.44 19.98 17.05
CA LEU A 115 1.13 19.56 17.53
C LEU A 115 1.11 19.45 19.07
N ARG A 116 2.13 18.84 19.67
CA ARG A 116 2.26 18.75 21.15
C ARG A 116 2.42 20.13 21.78
N ALA A 117 3.14 21.05 21.14
CA ALA A 117 3.22 22.43 21.60
C ALA A 117 1.86 23.14 21.52
N ALA A 118 1.10 22.96 20.44
CA ALA A 118 -0.25 23.50 20.29
C ALA A 118 -1.25 22.88 21.29
N LEU A 119 -1.06 21.62 21.66
CA LEU A 119 -1.84 20.96 22.71
C LEU A 119 -1.61 21.57 24.11
N ALA A 120 -0.47 22.23 24.34
CA ALA A 120 -0.24 22.95 25.60
C ALA A 120 -1.00 24.28 25.67
N ASP A 121 -1.40 24.85 24.54
CA ASP A 121 -2.19 26.09 24.45
C ASP A 121 -3.32 25.95 23.40
N PRO A 122 -4.33 25.09 23.68
CA PRO A 122 -5.38 24.80 22.72
C PRO A 122 -6.36 25.99 22.60
N LEU A 123 -7.04 26.09 21.45
CA LEU A 123 -8.11 27.07 21.29
C LEU A 123 -9.17 26.82 22.38
N PRO A 124 -9.61 27.86 23.10
CA PRO A 124 -10.52 27.69 24.21
C PRO A 124 -11.84 27.12 23.71
N ALA A 125 -12.46 26.27 24.53
CA ALA A 125 -13.81 25.78 24.31
C ALA A 125 -14.74 26.98 24.09
N ARG A 126 -15.58 26.90 23.06
CA ARG A 126 -16.54 27.96 22.77
C ARG A 126 -17.76 27.72 23.65
N PRO A 127 -18.32 28.75 24.32
CA PRO A 127 -19.58 28.58 25.02
C PRO A 127 -20.63 28.05 24.05
N LEU A 128 -21.37 27.01 24.46
CA LEU A 128 -22.49 26.49 23.69
C LEU A 128 -23.44 27.67 23.41
N ALA A 129 -23.46 28.14 22.15
CA ALA A 129 -24.41 29.16 21.77
C ALA A 129 -25.82 28.60 22.01
N PRO A 130 -26.76 29.39 22.55
CA PRO A 130 -28.14 28.94 22.63
C PRO A 130 -28.55 28.49 21.23
N ALA A 131 -29.12 27.28 21.13
CA ALA A 131 -29.47 26.66 19.86
C ALA A 131 -30.23 27.69 19.01
N GLY A 132 -29.54 28.24 17.99
CA GLY A 132 -30.19 29.03 16.97
C GLY A 132 -31.25 28.17 16.28
N PRO A 133 -32.19 28.77 15.53
CA PRO A 133 -33.06 27.97 14.68
C PRO A 133 -32.21 26.97 13.90
N PRO A 134 -32.60 25.68 13.83
CA PRO A 134 -31.81 24.66 13.17
C PRO A 134 -31.43 25.19 11.79
N ALA A 135 -30.13 25.22 11.50
CA ALA A 135 -29.66 25.57 10.18
C ALA A 135 -30.49 24.78 9.16
N ALA A 136 -30.93 25.46 8.10
CA ALA A 136 -31.72 24.81 7.06
C ALA A 136 -31.02 23.48 6.68
N PRO A 137 -31.77 22.36 6.59
CA PRO A 137 -31.16 21.08 6.33
C PRO A 137 -30.29 21.20 5.08
N PRO A 138 -29.03 20.72 5.13
CA PRO A 138 -28.13 20.82 3.99
C PRO A 138 -28.81 20.24 2.76
N ASN A 139 -28.56 20.86 1.60
CA ASN A 139 -29.13 20.36 0.35
C ASN A 139 -28.65 18.91 0.16
N PRO A 140 -29.55 17.91 0.13
CA PRO A 140 -29.15 16.50 0.08
C PRO A 140 -28.37 16.17 -1.20
N ALA A 141 -28.53 16.98 -2.26
CA ALA A 141 -27.71 16.85 -3.47
C ALA A 141 -26.26 17.32 -3.26
N LEU A 142 -26.06 18.38 -2.46
CA LEU A 142 -24.74 18.89 -2.12
C LEU A 142 -24.03 17.92 -1.18
N GLU A 143 -24.72 17.44 -0.14
CA GLU A 143 -24.19 16.42 0.79
C GLU A 143 -23.80 15.12 0.08
N ARG A 144 -24.60 14.69 -0.93
CA ARG A 144 -24.24 13.55 -1.78
C ARG A 144 -23.01 13.84 -2.65
N ALA A 145 -22.91 15.03 -3.21
CA ALA A 145 -21.75 15.43 -4.00
C ALA A 145 -20.48 15.45 -3.15
N ASP A 146 -20.54 16.02 -1.95
CA ASP A 146 -19.41 16.09 -1.01
C ASP A 146 -18.97 14.69 -0.57
N ARG A 147 -19.90 13.82 -0.18
CA ARG A 147 -19.60 12.41 0.15
C ARG A 147 -18.97 11.66 -1.02
N SER A 148 -19.43 11.91 -2.25
CA SER A 148 -18.86 11.28 -3.44
C SER A 148 -17.46 11.80 -3.77
N ALA A 149 -17.21 13.09 -3.57
CA ALA A 149 -15.89 13.70 -3.74
C ALA A 149 -14.91 13.17 -2.69
N TYR A 150 -15.35 13.12 -1.43
CA TYR A 150 -14.61 12.52 -0.34
C TYR A 150 -14.25 11.04 -0.62
N LEU A 151 -15.22 10.22 -1.04
CA LEU A 151 -14.99 8.82 -1.41
C LEU A 151 -13.92 8.69 -2.51
N ARG A 152 -14.03 9.49 -3.58
CA ARG A 152 -13.06 9.47 -4.69
C ARG A 152 -11.66 9.84 -4.23
N SER A 153 -11.52 10.89 -3.43
CA SER A 153 -10.23 11.31 -2.89
C SER A 153 -9.61 10.23 -2.00
N THR A 154 -10.43 9.60 -1.15
CA THR A 154 -10.02 8.50 -0.27
C THR A 154 -9.57 7.29 -1.08
N ILE A 155 -10.34 6.88 -2.10
CA ILE A 155 -9.99 5.76 -2.97
C ILE A 155 -8.70 6.04 -3.75
N ALA A 156 -8.49 7.27 -4.22
CA ALA A 156 -7.25 7.67 -4.88
C ALA A 156 -6.03 7.54 -3.95
N ARG A 157 -6.18 7.93 -2.67
CA ARG A 157 -5.12 7.79 -1.66
C ARG A 157 -4.85 6.33 -1.31
N VAL A 158 -5.91 5.55 -1.07
CA VAL A 158 -5.86 4.10 -0.84
C VAL A 158 -5.12 3.40 -1.98
N ARG A 159 -5.43 3.76 -3.24
CA ARG A 159 -4.72 3.25 -4.41
C ARG A 159 -3.23 3.57 -4.36
N ALA A 160 -2.86 4.81 -4.06
CA ALA A 160 -1.45 5.22 -4.00
C ALA A 160 -0.69 4.45 -2.90
N ALA A 161 -1.29 4.31 -1.71
CA ALA A 161 -0.71 3.56 -0.61
C ALA A 161 -0.52 2.07 -0.95
N LEU A 162 -1.55 1.43 -1.53
CA LEU A 162 -1.48 0.02 -1.90
C LEU A 162 -0.49 -0.27 -3.04
N LEU A 163 -0.30 0.68 -3.98
CA LEU A 163 0.73 0.57 -5.02
C LEU A 163 2.15 0.71 -4.43
N ALA A 164 2.32 1.54 -3.40
CA ALA A 164 3.59 1.63 -2.68
C ALA A 164 3.87 0.36 -1.87
N ASP A 165 2.88 -0.14 -1.13
CA ASP A 165 2.97 -1.39 -0.36
C ASP A 165 3.23 -2.60 -1.26
N SER A 166 2.58 -2.68 -2.42
CA SER A 166 2.82 -3.76 -3.37
C SER A 166 4.26 -3.69 -3.90
N ALA A 167 4.72 -2.50 -4.31
CA ALA A 167 6.09 -2.32 -4.80
C ALA A 167 7.14 -2.74 -3.77
N GLU A 168 6.94 -2.34 -2.50
CA GLU A 168 7.84 -2.68 -1.40
C GLU A 168 7.78 -4.17 -1.05
N GLY A 169 6.57 -4.75 -1.00
CA GLY A 169 6.37 -6.18 -0.75
C GLY A 169 7.06 -7.06 -1.80
N PHE A 170 6.97 -6.70 -3.07
CA PHE A 170 7.67 -7.43 -4.13
C PHE A 170 9.19 -7.24 -4.07
N ARG A 171 9.70 -6.02 -3.81
CA ARG A 171 11.15 -5.76 -3.68
C ARG A 171 11.80 -6.55 -2.55
N ARG A 172 11.23 -6.53 -1.34
CA ARG A 172 11.79 -7.25 -0.18
C ARG A 172 12.01 -8.74 -0.45
N HIS A 173 11.17 -9.33 -1.30
CA HIS A 173 11.25 -10.75 -1.64
C HIS A 173 12.19 -11.07 -2.81
N GLU A 174 12.57 -10.09 -3.64
CA GLU A 174 13.64 -10.25 -4.64
C GLU A 174 15.00 -10.45 -3.96
N ASP A 175 15.23 -9.80 -2.82
CA ASP A 175 16.50 -9.85 -2.07
C ASP A 175 16.70 -11.15 -1.26
N GLU A 176 15.64 -11.93 -1.01
CA GLU A 176 15.70 -13.11 -0.15
C GLU A 176 15.92 -14.40 -0.98
N PRO A 177 17.14 -14.99 -1.01
CA PRO A 177 17.40 -16.16 -1.83
C PRO A 177 16.66 -17.40 -1.32
N GLY A 178 15.63 -17.85 -2.04
CA GLY A 178 14.87 -19.07 -1.71
C GLY A 178 14.39 -19.80 -2.96
N ALA A 179 14.17 -21.11 -2.81
CA ALA A 179 13.84 -22.00 -3.93
C ALA A 179 12.37 -21.96 -4.36
N ASP A 180 11.46 -21.40 -3.55
CA ASP A 180 10.03 -21.38 -3.84
C ASP A 180 9.44 -19.98 -3.82
N VAL A 181 9.19 -19.44 -5.02
CA VAL A 181 8.65 -18.10 -5.28
C VAL A 181 7.14 -18.06 -4.98
N ARG A 182 6.43 -19.17 -5.15
CA ARG A 182 4.98 -19.24 -5.05
C ARG A 182 4.39 -18.90 -3.67
N PRO A 183 4.84 -19.52 -2.56
CA PRO A 183 4.29 -19.21 -1.24
C PRO A 183 4.56 -17.75 -0.86
N ARG A 184 5.66 -17.16 -1.34
CA ARG A 184 6.01 -15.76 -1.12
C ARG A 184 5.06 -14.82 -1.83
N LEU A 185 4.86 -15.00 -3.15
CA LEU A 185 3.90 -14.20 -3.92
C LEU A 185 2.47 -14.33 -3.37
N THR A 186 2.11 -15.53 -2.90
CA THR A 186 0.82 -15.78 -2.23
C THR A 186 0.70 -15.00 -0.92
N GLY A 187 1.77 -14.95 -0.12
CA GLY A 187 1.81 -14.17 1.12
C GLY A 187 1.63 -12.67 0.87
N VAL A 188 2.29 -12.11 -0.16
CA VAL A 188 2.11 -10.70 -0.57
C VAL A 188 0.68 -10.43 -0.99
N ALA A 189 0.08 -11.29 -1.83
CA ALA A 189 -1.31 -11.13 -2.25
C ALA A 189 -2.29 -11.15 -1.07
N VAL A 190 -2.12 -12.08 -0.12
CA VAL A 190 -2.97 -12.18 1.08
C VAL A 190 -2.80 -10.98 2.02
N ALA A 191 -1.59 -10.41 2.10
CA ALA A 191 -1.37 -9.18 2.87
C ALA A 191 -2.06 -7.98 2.20
N LEU A 192 -1.97 -7.86 0.88
CA LEU A 192 -2.63 -6.81 0.11
C LEU A 192 -4.16 -6.95 0.14
N GLU A 193 -4.72 -8.16 0.04
CA GLU A 193 -6.17 -8.43 0.19
C GLU A 193 -6.69 -7.89 1.53
N ARG A 194 -5.99 -8.21 2.62
CA ARG A 194 -6.36 -7.75 3.98
C ARG A 194 -6.24 -6.24 4.13
N SER A 195 -5.15 -5.64 3.62
CA SER A 195 -4.94 -4.19 3.66
C SER A 195 -6.02 -3.45 2.86
N LEU A 196 -6.29 -3.90 1.63
CA LEU A 196 -7.34 -3.35 0.78
C LEU A 196 -8.71 -3.43 1.45
N TYR A 197 -9.09 -4.59 2.01
CA TYR A 197 -10.37 -4.74 2.69
C TYR A 197 -10.49 -3.81 3.91
N ALA A 198 -9.46 -3.75 4.77
CA ALA A 198 -9.46 -2.86 5.93
C ALA A 198 -9.59 -1.38 5.54
N GLN A 199 -8.86 -0.97 4.50
CA GLN A 199 -8.91 0.40 3.97
C GLN A 199 -10.26 0.74 3.34
N LEU A 200 -10.87 -0.20 2.60
CA LEU A 200 -12.23 -0.04 2.07
C LEU A 200 -13.27 0.07 3.19
N CYS A 201 -13.19 -0.74 4.24
CA CYS A 201 -14.07 -0.64 5.40
C CYS A 201 -13.92 0.72 6.10
N ALA A 202 -12.71 1.26 6.22
CA ALA A 202 -12.49 2.60 6.76
C ALA A 202 -13.09 3.69 5.86
N ALA A 203 -12.88 3.59 4.54
CA ALA A 203 -13.44 4.52 3.57
C ALA A 203 -14.98 4.54 3.62
N TYR A 204 -15.62 3.36 3.61
CA TYR A 204 -17.08 3.23 3.71
C TYR A 204 -17.60 3.83 5.03
N ARG A 205 -16.97 3.53 6.17
CA ARG A 205 -17.38 4.11 7.46
C ARG A 205 -17.34 5.64 7.46
N GLY A 206 -16.32 6.25 6.83
CA GLY A 206 -16.25 7.70 6.67
C GLY A 206 -17.33 8.24 5.72
N THR A 207 -17.46 7.64 4.53
CA THR A 207 -18.44 8.07 3.51
C THR A 207 -19.88 7.99 3.99
N PHE A 208 -20.22 6.95 4.76
CA PHE A 208 -21.56 6.70 5.28
C PHE A 208 -21.72 7.09 6.76
N ALA A 209 -20.84 7.94 7.29
CA ALA A 209 -20.96 8.46 8.65
C ALA A 209 -22.34 9.13 8.85
N GLY A 210 -23.00 8.78 9.96
CA GLY A 210 -24.36 9.23 10.29
C GLY A 210 -25.48 8.32 9.76
N TRP A 211 -25.17 7.26 9.00
CA TRP A 211 -26.16 6.26 8.60
C TRP A 211 -26.41 5.25 9.73
N PRO A 212 -27.67 4.80 9.93
CA PRO A 212 -28.01 3.89 11.03
C PRO A 212 -27.38 2.49 10.88
N ASP A 213 -27.14 2.07 9.64
CA ASP A 213 -26.48 0.81 9.30
C ASP A 213 -25.56 1.07 8.10
N PRO A 214 -24.28 1.43 8.34
CA PRO A 214 -23.36 1.77 7.26
C PRO A 214 -23.06 0.51 6.45
N PRO A 215 -23.14 0.58 5.10
CA PRO A 215 -22.89 -0.58 4.26
C PRO A 215 -21.44 -1.05 4.39
N GLU A 216 -21.23 -2.35 4.24
CA GLU A 216 -19.89 -2.93 4.12
C GLU A 216 -19.50 -3.15 2.65
N PRO A 217 -18.21 -2.94 2.31
CA PRO A 217 -17.69 -3.27 0.99
C PRO A 217 -17.62 -4.79 0.79
N ALA A 218 -17.72 -5.22 -0.47
CA ALA A 218 -17.46 -6.61 -0.81
C ALA A 218 -16.00 -7.01 -0.51
N VAL A 219 -15.78 -8.24 -0.06
CA VAL A 219 -14.43 -8.75 0.21
C VAL A 219 -13.67 -8.90 -1.12
N PRO A 220 -12.55 -8.18 -1.33
CA PRO A 220 -11.77 -8.29 -2.54
C PRO A 220 -11.00 -9.62 -2.57
N VAL A 221 -10.89 -10.21 -3.76
CA VAL A 221 -10.10 -11.43 -3.99
C VAL A 221 -9.06 -11.14 -5.06
N LEU A 222 -7.78 -11.23 -4.71
CA LEU A 222 -6.66 -11.01 -5.62
C LEU A 222 -6.26 -12.32 -6.30
N PRO A 223 -5.64 -12.24 -7.49
CA PRO A 223 -5.24 -13.42 -8.25
C PRO A 223 -4.18 -14.18 -7.48
N ARG A 224 -4.23 -15.52 -7.56
CA ARG A 224 -3.19 -16.38 -7.01
C ARG A 224 -2.11 -16.63 -8.07
N PRO A 225 -0.84 -16.76 -7.67
CA PRO A 225 0.24 -17.01 -8.62
C PRO A 225 0.01 -18.37 -9.30
N ASP A 226 -0.07 -18.34 -10.63
CA ASP A 226 -0.12 -19.54 -11.45
C ASP A 226 1.12 -20.41 -11.20
N PRO A 227 1.01 -21.75 -11.33
CA PRO A 227 2.18 -22.60 -11.36
C PRO A 227 3.07 -22.14 -12.52
N PRO A 228 4.29 -21.67 -12.24
CA PRO A 228 5.10 -21.10 -13.29
C PRO A 228 5.60 -22.23 -14.18
N GLU A 229 5.41 -22.13 -15.49
CA GLU A 229 5.93 -23.12 -16.43
C GLU A 229 7.45 -23.15 -16.29
N ALA A 230 7.98 -24.30 -15.85
CA ALA A 230 9.40 -24.47 -15.66
C ALA A 230 10.12 -24.19 -17.00
N PRO A 231 11.25 -23.46 -17.00
CA PRO A 231 11.95 -23.13 -18.23
C PRO A 231 12.32 -24.44 -18.94
N ALA A 232 11.69 -24.66 -20.11
CA ALA A 232 11.97 -25.80 -20.95
C ALA A 232 13.47 -25.85 -21.19
N HIS A 233 14.13 -26.89 -20.70
CA HIS A 233 15.57 -27.10 -20.88
C HIS A 233 15.87 -27.37 -22.36
N ARG A 234 15.84 -26.34 -23.20
CA ARG A 234 16.38 -26.40 -24.55
C ARG A 234 17.89 -26.41 -24.41
N ARG A 235 18.50 -27.59 -24.57
CA ARG A 235 19.94 -27.73 -24.79
C ARG A 235 20.32 -26.83 -25.96
N ARG A 236 20.96 -25.68 -25.70
CA ARG A 236 21.31 -24.73 -26.74
C ARG A 236 22.50 -25.26 -27.56
N PRO A 237 22.48 -25.14 -28.89
CA PRO A 237 23.59 -25.54 -29.77
C PRO A 237 24.90 -24.80 -29.45
N GLU A 238 24.80 -23.66 -28.75
CA GLU A 238 25.92 -22.88 -28.20
C GLU A 238 26.85 -23.72 -27.30
N ASP A 239 26.32 -24.68 -26.53
CA ASP A 239 27.12 -25.55 -25.67
C ASP A 239 28.03 -26.48 -26.47
N LEU A 240 27.61 -26.87 -27.67
CA LEU A 240 28.39 -27.70 -28.58
C LEU A 240 29.57 -26.90 -29.16
N ALA A 241 29.32 -25.64 -29.54
CA ALA A 241 30.34 -24.74 -30.06
C ALA A 241 31.43 -24.42 -29.01
N VAL A 242 31.04 -24.19 -27.76
CA VAL A 242 32.01 -23.96 -26.66
C VAL A 242 32.82 -25.24 -26.35
N LEU A 243 32.20 -26.42 -26.43
CA LEU A 243 32.91 -27.68 -26.26
C LEU A 243 33.95 -27.92 -27.37
N ILE A 244 33.59 -27.67 -28.62
CA ILE A 244 34.49 -27.80 -29.78
C ILE A 244 35.65 -26.79 -29.68
N LEU A 245 35.35 -25.55 -29.28
CA LEU A 245 36.36 -24.50 -29.10
C LEU A 245 37.30 -24.78 -27.91
N GLY A 246 36.78 -25.36 -26.82
CA GLY A 246 37.60 -25.79 -25.68
C GLY A 246 38.52 -26.97 -26.03
N ALA A 247 38.02 -27.91 -26.85
CA ALA A 247 38.82 -29.03 -27.34
C ALA A 247 39.98 -28.58 -28.24
N SER A 248 39.78 -27.56 -29.09
CA SER A 248 40.82 -27.02 -29.96
C SER A 248 41.85 -26.15 -29.22
N ALA A 249 41.42 -25.37 -28.22
CA ALA A 249 42.34 -24.60 -27.37
C ALA A 249 43.22 -25.48 -26.46
N GLY A 250 42.68 -26.60 -25.95
CA GLY A 250 43.44 -27.57 -25.13
C GLY A 250 44.59 -28.26 -25.87
N LEU A 251 44.43 -28.49 -27.18
CA LEU A 251 45.49 -29.04 -28.04
C LEU A 251 46.70 -28.10 -28.21
N GLY A 252 46.49 -26.78 -28.16
CA GLY A 252 47.57 -25.79 -28.25
C GLY A 252 48.41 -25.68 -26.97
N ILE A 253 47.75 -25.68 -25.81
CA ILE A 253 48.42 -25.58 -24.49
C ILE A 253 49.12 -26.90 -24.12
N GLY A 254 48.52 -28.04 -24.46
CA GLY A 254 49.15 -29.36 -24.25
C GLY A 254 50.49 -29.51 -24.98
N ARG A 255 50.69 -28.80 -26.10
CA ARG A 255 51.94 -28.78 -26.85
C ARG A 255 53.01 -27.89 -26.21
N ALA A 256 52.62 -26.77 -25.59
CA ALA A 256 53.53 -25.87 -24.89
C ALA A 256 54.09 -26.47 -23.60
N VAL A 257 53.29 -27.27 -22.88
CA VAL A 257 53.70 -27.95 -21.63
C VAL A 257 54.46 -29.26 -21.90
N ALA A 258 54.37 -29.82 -23.11
CA ALA A 258 55.16 -31.00 -23.50
C ALA A 258 56.63 -30.68 -23.80
N ALA A 259 56.94 -29.42 -24.15
CA ALA A 259 58.30 -28.99 -24.54
C ALA A 259 59.39 -29.23 -23.46
N PRO A 260 59.15 -29.03 -22.14
CA PRO A 260 60.14 -29.33 -21.10
C PRO A 260 60.28 -30.84 -20.79
N LEU A 261 59.26 -31.64 -21.09
CA LEU A 261 59.23 -33.10 -20.82
C LEU A 261 59.98 -33.91 -21.88
N GLU A 262 60.16 -33.36 -23.09
CA GLU A 262 60.99 -33.99 -24.13
C GLU A 262 62.47 -34.12 -23.72
N ALA A 263 62.93 -33.31 -22.76
CA ALA A 263 64.31 -33.37 -22.23
C ALA A 263 64.60 -34.58 -21.32
N LEU A 264 63.57 -35.30 -20.84
CA LEU A 264 63.71 -36.40 -19.85
C LEU A 264 63.64 -37.83 -20.43
N GLY A 265 63.62 -37.97 -21.77
CA GLY A 265 64.02 -39.18 -22.50
C GLY A 265 63.19 -40.48 -22.39
N ALA A 266 62.50 -40.74 -21.28
CA ALA A 266 61.95 -42.08 -21.01
C ALA A 266 60.42 -42.19 -20.99
N LEU A 267 59.67 -41.07 -20.99
CA LEU A 267 58.20 -41.08 -20.87
C LEU A 267 57.47 -40.39 -22.05
N ARG A 268 58.11 -40.33 -23.22
CA ARG A 268 57.64 -39.53 -24.36
C ARG A 268 56.32 -40.03 -24.96
N TRP A 269 56.09 -41.34 -24.97
CA TRP A 269 54.85 -41.93 -25.47
C TRP A 269 53.64 -41.69 -24.55
N LEU A 270 53.85 -41.46 -23.26
CA LEU A 270 52.78 -41.25 -22.27
C LEU A 270 52.47 -39.77 -22.03
N ALA A 271 53.42 -38.87 -22.29
CA ALA A 271 53.25 -37.43 -22.09
C ALA A 271 52.13 -36.82 -22.94
N LEU A 272 51.99 -37.28 -24.19
CA LEU A 272 51.01 -36.77 -25.16
C LEU A 272 49.55 -37.13 -24.79
N PRO A 273 49.19 -38.37 -24.42
CA PRO A 273 47.84 -38.67 -23.94
C PRO A 273 47.53 -38.06 -22.57
N ILE A 274 48.52 -37.92 -21.68
CA ILE A 274 48.32 -37.32 -20.36
C ILE A 274 48.01 -35.82 -20.49
N SER A 275 48.74 -35.07 -21.32
CA SER A 275 48.45 -33.64 -21.53
C SER A 275 47.07 -33.42 -22.14
N LEU A 276 46.65 -34.30 -23.06
CA LEU A 276 45.33 -34.25 -23.69
C LEU A 276 44.21 -34.59 -22.70
N ALA A 277 44.42 -35.58 -21.84
CA ALA A 277 43.49 -35.92 -20.76
C ALA A 277 43.34 -34.77 -19.74
N VAL A 278 44.44 -34.12 -19.37
CA VAL A 278 44.42 -32.97 -18.44
C VAL A 278 43.72 -31.77 -19.07
N GLY A 279 44.00 -31.44 -20.34
CA GLY A 279 43.32 -30.38 -21.06
C GLY A 279 41.81 -30.63 -21.20
N LEU A 280 41.41 -31.86 -21.49
CA LEU A 280 40.01 -32.26 -21.57
C LEU A 280 39.32 -32.17 -20.19
N ALA A 281 39.98 -32.64 -19.13
CA ALA A 281 39.44 -32.57 -17.77
C ALA A 281 39.24 -31.12 -17.31
N ALA A 282 40.21 -30.23 -17.59
CA ALA A 282 40.11 -28.80 -17.28
C ALA A 282 38.98 -28.13 -18.08
N ALA A 283 38.82 -28.45 -19.37
CA ALA A 283 37.73 -27.94 -20.19
C ALA A 283 36.35 -28.41 -19.68
N VAL A 284 36.21 -29.70 -19.34
CA VAL A 284 34.97 -30.26 -18.75
C VAL A 284 34.66 -29.61 -17.40
N TRP A 285 35.68 -29.32 -16.59
CA TRP A 285 35.51 -28.65 -15.31
C TRP A 285 35.04 -27.19 -15.48
N LEU A 286 35.68 -26.41 -16.36
CA LEU A 286 35.26 -25.05 -16.70
C LEU A 286 33.82 -25.01 -17.24
N LEU A 287 33.45 -25.96 -18.11
CA LEU A 287 32.09 -26.08 -18.61
C LEU A 287 31.08 -26.38 -17.49
N ARG A 288 31.45 -27.23 -16.53
CA ARG A 288 30.62 -27.52 -15.35
C ARG A 288 30.44 -26.30 -14.45
N VAL A 289 31.52 -25.54 -14.20
CA VAL A 289 31.45 -24.31 -13.40
C VAL A 289 30.58 -23.27 -14.10
N ARG A 290 30.78 -23.06 -15.41
CA ARG A 290 29.99 -22.13 -16.22
C ARG A 290 28.52 -22.53 -16.29
N ARG A 291 28.21 -23.81 -16.53
CA ARG A 291 26.82 -24.33 -16.53
C ARG A 291 26.12 -24.14 -15.19
N ARG A 292 26.82 -24.32 -14.08
CA ARG A 292 26.25 -24.05 -12.75
C ARG A 292 25.95 -22.56 -12.55
N SER A 293 26.77 -21.67 -13.09
CA SER A 293 26.52 -20.22 -13.03
C SER A 293 25.36 -19.78 -13.94
N THR A 294 25.27 -20.30 -15.17
CA THR A 294 24.19 -19.94 -16.11
C THR A 294 22.84 -20.47 -15.65
N VAL A 295 22.76 -21.71 -15.16
CA VAL A 295 21.50 -22.25 -14.61
C VAL A 295 21.00 -21.44 -13.42
N ARG A 296 21.90 -20.85 -12.61
CA ARG A 296 21.50 -19.95 -11.52
C ARG A 296 21.00 -18.61 -12.04
N ALA A 297 21.67 -18.04 -13.04
CA ALA A 297 21.25 -16.78 -13.66
C ALA A 297 19.89 -16.93 -14.37
N ASP A 298 19.70 -18.00 -15.16
CA ASP A 298 18.46 -18.29 -15.89
C ASP A 298 17.28 -18.50 -14.93
N ARG A 299 17.51 -19.18 -13.80
CA ARG A 299 16.48 -19.36 -12.75
C ARG A 299 16.10 -18.06 -12.08
N ARG A 300 17.07 -17.18 -11.80
CA ARG A 300 16.81 -15.84 -11.25
C ARG A 300 16.02 -14.99 -12.23
N SER A 301 16.48 -14.87 -13.48
CA SER A 301 15.78 -14.07 -14.49
C SER A 301 14.35 -14.57 -14.74
N TRP A 302 14.12 -15.88 -14.67
CA TRP A 302 12.78 -16.44 -14.78
C TRP A 302 11.90 -16.14 -13.56
N ALA A 303 12.46 -16.21 -12.35
CA ALA A 303 11.75 -15.86 -11.12
C ALA A 303 11.37 -14.38 -11.12
N ASP A 304 12.29 -13.50 -11.54
CA ASP A 304 12.07 -12.06 -11.64
C ASP A 304 10.98 -11.75 -12.68
N ALA A 305 11.02 -12.40 -13.84
CA ALA A 305 9.99 -12.25 -14.87
C ALA A 305 8.60 -12.74 -14.39
N ALA A 306 8.55 -13.87 -13.67
CA ALA A 306 7.31 -14.40 -13.10
C ALA A 306 6.74 -13.48 -12.00
N ALA A 307 7.59 -12.94 -11.13
CA ALA A 307 7.21 -11.99 -10.09
C ALA A 307 6.69 -10.68 -10.70
N ALA A 308 7.38 -10.13 -11.70
CA ALA A 308 6.95 -8.92 -12.40
C ALA A 308 5.59 -9.11 -13.10
N GLY A 309 5.39 -10.23 -13.80
CA GLY A 309 4.11 -10.55 -14.43
C GLY A 309 2.98 -10.77 -13.43
N PHE A 310 3.25 -11.39 -12.28
CA PHE A 310 2.27 -11.54 -11.21
C PHE A 310 1.91 -10.20 -10.56
N ARG A 311 2.91 -9.36 -10.27
CA ARG A 311 2.72 -8.01 -9.75
C ARG A 311 1.78 -7.18 -10.64
N GLN A 312 2.01 -7.18 -11.95
CA GLN A 312 1.17 -6.43 -12.88
C GLN A 312 -0.29 -6.90 -12.85
N ARG A 313 -0.54 -8.20 -12.71
CA ARG A 313 -1.90 -8.75 -12.55
C ARG A 313 -2.54 -8.33 -11.24
N VAL A 314 -1.78 -8.37 -10.14
CA VAL A 314 -2.26 -7.90 -8.84
C VAL A 314 -2.61 -6.41 -8.87
N GLU A 315 -1.75 -5.56 -9.45
CA GLU A 315 -2.02 -4.12 -9.57
C GLU A 315 -3.26 -3.83 -10.43
N PHE A 316 -3.48 -4.61 -11.50
CA PHE A 316 -4.67 -4.50 -12.34
C PHE A 316 -5.96 -4.86 -11.57
N GLU A 317 -5.96 -6.01 -10.88
CA GLU A 317 -7.11 -6.47 -10.09
C GLU A 317 -7.39 -5.56 -8.89
N LEU A 318 -6.35 -5.00 -8.28
CA LEU A 318 -6.49 -4.00 -7.23
C LEU A 318 -7.18 -2.73 -7.75
N ALA A 319 -6.78 -2.23 -8.92
CA ALA A 319 -7.43 -1.10 -9.55
C ALA A 319 -8.90 -1.41 -9.89
N ALA A 320 -9.19 -2.62 -10.40
CA ALA A 320 -10.55 -3.06 -10.71
C ALA A 320 -11.43 -3.14 -9.45
N ALA A 321 -10.90 -3.71 -8.36
CA ALA A 321 -11.61 -3.81 -7.08
C ALA A 321 -11.94 -2.43 -6.49
N LEU A 322 -11.03 -1.47 -6.57
CA LEU A 322 -11.27 -0.11 -6.11
C LEU A 322 -12.35 0.62 -6.93
N VAL A 323 -12.34 0.45 -8.26
CA VAL A 323 -13.38 1.02 -9.13
C VAL A 323 -14.74 0.38 -8.85
N ALA A 324 -14.77 -0.94 -8.62
CA ALA A 324 -16.01 -1.65 -8.26
C ALA A 324 -16.56 -1.15 -6.91
N ALA A 325 -15.69 -0.96 -5.91
CA ALA A 325 -16.08 -0.41 -4.62
C ALA A 325 -16.57 1.05 -4.73
N GLU A 326 -15.93 1.89 -5.54
CA GLU A 326 -16.40 3.26 -5.79
C GLU A 326 -17.81 3.25 -6.41
N ALA A 327 -18.02 2.42 -7.42
CA ALA A 327 -19.31 2.31 -8.11
C ALA A 327 -20.42 1.80 -7.17
N ASP A 328 -20.13 0.79 -6.34
CA ASP A 328 -21.04 0.28 -5.32
C ASP A 328 -21.42 1.38 -4.31
N ALA A 329 -20.43 2.08 -3.75
CA ALA A 329 -20.68 3.15 -2.80
C ALA A 329 -21.45 4.33 -3.43
N ALA A 330 -21.12 4.73 -4.65
CA ALA A 330 -21.86 5.77 -5.38
C ALA A 330 -23.33 5.37 -5.62
N LEU A 331 -23.58 4.10 -5.96
CA LEU A 331 -24.93 3.57 -6.13
C LEU A 331 -25.72 3.60 -4.83
N ARG A 332 -25.10 3.22 -3.71
CA ARG A 332 -25.73 3.27 -2.38
C ARG A 332 -26.01 4.71 -1.94
N LEU A 333 -25.06 5.62 -2.14
CA LEU A 333 -25.26 7.05 -1.89
C LEU A 333 -26.45 7.61 -2.70
N ALA A 334 -26.62 7.17 -3.95
CA ALA A 334 -27.74 7.59 -4.78
C ALA A 334 -29.10 7.07 -4.26
N ARG A 335 -29.15 5.86 -3.68
CA ARG A 335 -30.36 5.29 -3.08
C ARG A 335 -30.72 5.91 -1.73
N GLY A 336 -29.71 6.31 -0.95
CA GLY A 336 -29.89 6.87 0.38
C GLY A 336 -30.03 5.80 1.48
N PRO A 337 -30.14 6.21 2.75
CA PRO A 337 -30.17 5.29 3.88
C PRO A 337 -31.47 4.46 3.94
N GLY A 338 -31.35 3.15 4.14
CA GLY A 338 -32.48 2.27 4.47
C GLY A 338 -33.09 1.44 3.33
N THR A 339 -32.60 1.56 2.09
CA THR A 339 -33.15 0.82 0.94
C THR A 339 -32.57 -0.60 0.75
N ASP A 340 -31.49 -0.96 1.45
CA ASP A 340 -30.80 -2.25 1.26
C ASP A 340 -31.51 -3.44 1.96
N ARG A 341 -32.60 -3.19 2.70
CA ARG A 341 -33.31 -4.23 3.50
C ARG A 341 -34.02 -5.31 2.68
N GLU A 342 -34.23 -5.12 1.38
CA GLU A 342 -35.08 -6.04 0.59
C GLU A 342 -34.30 -6.99 -0.34
N ALA A 343 -33.01 -6.76 -0.60
CA ALA A 343 -32.27 -7.58 -1.56
C ALA A 343 -31.80 -8.95 -1.01
N GLY A 344 -31.89 -9.18 0.30
CA GLY A 344 -31.47 -10.43 0.95
C GLY A 344 -32.58 -11.47 1.17
N ALA A 345 -33.85 -11.12 0.93
CA ALA A 345 -35.00 -11.97 1.31
C ALA A 345 -35.64 -12.73 0.14
N SER A 346 -35.21 -12.52 -1.12
CA SER A 346 -35.90 -13.07 -2.29
C SER A 346 -35.19 -14.23 -3.00
N ASN A 347 -34.14 -14.83 -2.43
CA ASN A 347 -33.50 -16.02 -3.01
C ASN A 347 -33.92 -17.35 -2.37
N GLU A 348 -34.98 -17.36 -1.56
CA GLU A 348 -35.75 -18.58 -1.27
C GLU A 348 -36.86 -18.75 -2.33
N TYR A 349 -36.48 -19.18 -3.52
CA TYR A 349 -37.36 -20.04 -4.33
C TYR A 349 -36.66 -21.39 -4.45
N GLY A 350 -37.23 -22.36 -3.74
CA GLY A 350 -36.77 -23.73 -3.62
C GLY A 350 -36.91 -24.57 -4.90
N PRO A 351 -36.71 -25.90 -4.76
CA PRO A 351 -36.04 -26.80 -5.68
C PRO A 351 -36.72 -27.08 -7.02
#